data_AF-A0A8E2UEG5-F1
#
_entry.id   AF-A0A8E2UEG5-F1
#
_cell.length_a   1.000
_cell.length_b   1.000
_cell.length_c   1.000
_cell.angle_alpha   90.00
_cell.angle_beta   90.00
_cell.angle_gamma   90.00
#
_symmetry.space_group_name_H-M   'P 1'
#
loop_
_entity.id
_entity.type
_entity.pdbx_description
1 polymer ?
#
loop_
_entity_poly.entity_id
_entity_poly.type
_entity_poly.pdbx_seq_one_letter_code
_entity_poly.pdbx_strand_id
1 'polypeptide(L)'
;MTPIPSRRSWVTEPGESLVDLASAPTHPFILMARFAGFLDETGLPADAIVSPDSIAFPLAPRWPDEDPYPSMSGGLLWHPLFWLPLEVSLPSVSKHPVTGELSMEGTDEFGLRVALEMEGSGLYDAETGTWLDVLMTFAGLDADDPAVQQRVLAFFAGAEDPELASIDLQPILATPDDAASNPNWASDVAAELAVDHARVRTLMGLVTFGEIIANEGRGFVTPGDDSPAEPKLLAESLAPALAALHLPDLIAIEGGAQVAAEQYFGQTGDYLEQHEASGDADYSVILDGLGRVIEMVTAGLDAELEAIAAKHQEADADSE
;
A
#
# COMPACT_ATOMS: atom_id res chain seq x y z
N MET A 1 -9.83 37.67 1.87
CA MET A 1 -8.72 36.77 1.55
C MET A 1 -9.03 35.47 2.23
N THR A 2 -9.29 34.41 1.47
CA THR A 2 -9.33 33.06 2.03
C THR A 2 -7.93 32.78 2.58
N PRO A 3 -7.79 32.38 3.85
CA PRO A 3 -6.48 32.03 4.39
C PRO A 3 -5.87 30.93 3.52
N ILE A 4 -4.56 31.05 3.25
CA ILE A 4 -3.83 30.03 2.52
C ILE A 4 -3.82 28.78 3.43
N PRO A 5 -4.23 27.61 2.94
CA PRO A 5 -4.23 26.39 3.74
C PRO A 5 -2.80 26.09 4.24
N SER A 6 -2.68 25.72 5.52
CA SER A 6 -1.39 25.31 6.09
C SER A 6 -1.09 23.88 5.63
N ARG A 7 0.14 23.61 5.20
CA ARG A 7 0.56 22.29 4.72
C ARG A 7 1.85 21.82 5.38
N ARG A 8 2.01 20.51 5.53
CA ARG A 8 3.15 19.86 6.19
C ARG A 8 3.64 18.68 5.35
N SER A 9 4.96 18.50 5.27
CA SER A 9 5.55 17.29 4.70
C SER A 9 5.54 16.17 5.73
N TRP A 10 5.14 14.97 5.32
CA TRP A 10 5.19 13.78 6.17
C TRP A 10 5.19 12.53 5.30
N VAL A 11 6.18 11.65 5.52
CA VAL A 11 6.33 10.30 4.92
C VAL A 11 6.52 10.22 3.39
N THR A 12 5.97 11.15 2.61
CA THR A 12 6.07 11.21 1.15
C THR A 12 7.02 12.32 0.66
N GLU A 13 7.46 12.21 -0.59
CA GLU A 13 8.32 13.20 -1.26
C GLU A 13 7.57 14.01 -2.34
N PRO A 14 8.09 15.19 -2.74
CA PRO A 14 7.54 15.94 -3.87
C PRO A 14 7.52 15.11 -5.16
N GLY A 15 6.38 15.11 -5.85
CA GLY A 15 6.10 14.33 -7.06
C GLY A 15 5.55 12.93 -6.78
N GLU A 16 5.37 12.54 -5.52
CA GLU A 16 4.89 11.21 -5.15
C GLU A 16 3.35 11.20 -5.04
N SER A 17 2.68 10.42 -5.87
CA SER A 17 1.24 10.14 -5.72
C SER A 17 1.00 9.12 -4.61
N LEU A 18 -0.18 9.17 -3.98
CA LEU A 18 -0.58 8.12 -3.03
C LEU A 18 -1.06 6.85 -3.71
N VAL A 19 -1.47 6.95 -4.97
CA VAL A 19 -2.11 5.87 -5.75
C VAL A 19 -1.30 5.44 -6.97
N ASP A 20 -0.48 6.28 -7.57
CA ASP A 20 0.28 5.84 -8.75
C ASP A 20 1.48 4.96 -8.34
N LEU A 21 1.42 3.66 -8.65
CA LEU A 21 2.47 2.69 -8.35
C LEU A 21 3.80 2.96 -9.07
N ALA A 22 3.80 3.75 -10.16
CA ALA A 22 4.99 4.11 -10.90
C ALA A 22 5.77 5.27 -10.25
N SER A 23 5.08 6.17 -9.55
CA SER A 23 5.68 7.30 -8.81
C SER A 23 5.80 7.02 -7.30
N ALA A 24 4.92 6.20 -6.73
CA ALA A 24 5.04 5.74 -5.37
C ALA A 24 6.23 4.77 -5.26
N PRO A 25 7.12 4.95 -4.26
CA PRO A 25 8.08 3.94 -3.88
C PRO A 25 7.34 2.73 -3.28
N THR A 26 6.78 1.91 -4.17
CA THR A 26 6.14 0.62 -3.89
C THR A 26 7.15 -0.45 -3.49
N HIS A 27 8.42 -0.07 -3.37
CA HIS A 27 9.45 -0.93 -2.83
C HIS A 27 9.04 -1.38 -1.41
N PRO A 28 8.95 -2.68 -1.13
CA PRO A 28 8.48 -3.20 0.16
C PRO A 28 9.22 -2.61 1.37
N PHE A 29 10.54 -2.42 1.29
CA PHE A 29 11.32 -1.78 2.35
C PHE A 29 10.89 -0.34 2.66
N ILE A 30 10.47 0.44 1.65
CA ILE A 30 10.02 1.81 1.89
C ILE A 30 8.67 1.78 2.60
N LEU A 31 7.73 0.94 2.15
CA LEU A 31 6.45 0.74 2.84
C LEU A 31 6.64 0.26 4.30
N MET A 32 7.56 -0.68 4.53
CA MET A 32 7.92 -1.13 5.88
C MET A 32 8.51 -0.01 6.73
N ALA A 33 9.41 0.81 6.17
CA ALA A 33 9.99 1.95 6.89
C ALA A 33 8.93 2.99 7.25
N ARG A 34 7.98 3.25 6.35
CA ARG A 34 6.85 4.16 6.58
C ARG A 34 5.90 3.63 7.65
N PHE A 35 5.57 2.35 7.60
CA PHE A 35 4.78 1.69 8.62
C PHE A 35 5.44 1.79 10.00
N ALA A 36 6.75 1.51 10.08
CA ALA A 36 7.50 1.65 11.32
C ALA A 36 7.56 3.10 11.84
N GLY A 37 7.77 4.07 10.94
CA GLY A 37 7.73 5.49 11.29
C GLY A 37 6.36 5.94 11.80
N PHE A 38 5.29 5.48 11.16
CA PHE A 38 3.92 5.77 11.62
C PHE A 38 3.63 5.17 12.99
N LEU A 39 4.09 3.95 13.28
CA LEU A 39 3.98 3.36 14.62
C LEU A 39 4.70 4.20 15.68
N ASP A 40 5.91 4.65 15.40
CA ASP A 40 6.71 5.44 16.34
C ASP A 40 6.07 6.82 16.59
N GLU A 41 5.62 7.49 15.53
CA GLU A 41 5.06 8.84 15.63
C GLU A 41 3.64 8.88 16.20
N THR A 42 2.83 7.85 15.94
CA THR A 42 1.46 7.76 16.46
C THR A 42 1.38 7.05 17.80
N GLY A 43 2.32 6.17 18.15
CA GLY A 43 2.23 5.33 19.35
C GLY A 43 1.09 4.30 19.30
N LEU A 44 0.46 4.10 18.15
CA LEU A 44 -0.59 3.10 17.97
C LEU A 44 0.00 1.69 17.95
N PRO A 45 -0.74 0.69 18.43
CA PRO A 45 -0.31 -0.70 18.30
C PRO A 45 -0.47 -1.15 16.84
N ALA A 46 0.37 -2.10 16.42
CA ALA A 46 0.40 -2.54 15.03
C ALA A 46 -0.89 -3.20 14.53
N ASP A 47 -1.72 -3.74 15.44
CA ASP A 47 -3.03 -4.32 15.12
C ASP A 47 -4.14 -3.27 14.93
N ALA A 48 -3.90 -2.01 15.30
CA ALA A 48 -4.78 -0.88 15.00
C ALA A 48 -4.48 -0.21 13.65
N ILE A 49 -3.46 -0.68 12.93
CA ILE A 49 -2.98 -0.08 11.69
C ILE A 49 -3.12 -1.07 10.56
N VAL A 50 -3.67 -0.59 9.46
CA VAL A 50 -3.74 -1.32 8.20
C VAL A 50 -2.66 -0.76 7.30
N SER A 51 -1.89 -1.63 6.66
CA SER A 51 -0.90 -1.24 5.65
C SER A 51 -1.35 -1.81 4.32
N PRO A 52 -2.25 -1.11 3.59
CA PRO A 52 -2.62 -1.55 2.26
C PRO A 52 -1.37 -1.53 1.39
N ASP A 53 -1.34 -2.51 0.54
CA ASP A 53 -0.23 -2.84 -0.31
C ASP A 53 -0.24 -2.01 -1.60
N SER A 54 -1.38 -1.37 -1.86
CA SER A 54 -1.72 -0.54 -3.01
C SER A 54 -1.44 0.95 -2.84
N ILE A 55 -1.03 1.43 -1.65
CA ILE A 55 -0.83 2.86 -1.38
C ILE A 55 0.49 3.15 -0.65
N ALA A 56 0.89 4.41 -0.74
CA ALA A 56 2.17 4.89 -0.21
C ALA A 56 2.27 5.00 1.32
N PHE A 57 1.17 4.90 2.07
CA PHE A 57 1.13 5.23 3.49
C PHE A 57 0.19 4.32 4.31
N PRO A 58 0.48 4.11 5.61
CA PRO A 58 -0.36 3.31 6.48
C PRO A 58 -1.65 4.04 6.88
N LEU A 59 -2.70 3.26 7.14
CA LEU A 59 -4.00 3.73 7.61
C LEU A 59 -4.22 3.36 9.07
N ALA A 60 -4.86 4.25 9.82
CA ALA A 60 -5.33 4.02 11.19
C ALA A 60 -6.86 4.15 11.17
N PRO A 61 -7.58 3.07 10.85
CA PRO A 61 -9.01 3.15 10.65
C PRO A 61 -9.78 3.35 11.96
N ARG A 62 -10.91 4.06 11.94
CA ARG A 62 -11.60 4.51 13.16
C ARG A 62 -12.83 3.66 13.51
N TRP A 63 -12.64 2.56 14.23
CA TRP A 63 -13.74 1.62 14.51
C TRP A 63 -14.75 2.22 15.51
N PRO A 64 -16.08 2.20 15.24
CA PRO A 64 -17.06 2.93 16.06
C PRO A 64 -17.22 2.38 17.49
N ASP A 65 -16.95 1.09 17.69
CA ASP A 65 -17.14 0.38 18.96
C ASP A 65 -15.86 0.30 19.81
N GLU A 66 -14.76 0.89 19.34
CA GLU A 66 -13.46 0.87 20.00
C GLU A 66 -13.06 2.28 20.43
N ASP A 67 -12.25 2.38 21.50
CA ASP A 67 -11.49 3.60 21.73
C ASP A 67 -10.58 3.75 20.52
N PRO A 68 -10.77 4.78 19.67
CA PRO A 68 -10.13 4.77 18.38
C PRO A 68 -8.61 4.81 18.52
N TYR A 69 -8.07 5.40 19.60
CA TYR A 69 -6.64 5.71 19.73
C TYR A 69 -6.14 5.68 21.20
N PRO A 70 -6.20 4.53 21.91
CA PRO A 70 -6.00 4.46 23.36
C PRO A 70 -4.58 4.80 23.83
N SER A 71 -3.58 4.72 22.96
CA SER A 71 -2.16 4.96 23.26
C SER A 71 -1.52 6.04 22.39
N MET A 72 -2.34 6.86 21.72
CA MET A 72 -1.83 7.74 20.68
C MET A 72 -1.01 8.92 21.21
N SER A 73 0.09 9.24 20.53
CA SER A 73 0.85 10.48 20.70
C SER A 73 0.24 11.61 19.87
N GLY A 74 0.23 12.82 20.45
CA GLY A 74 -0.39 13.99 19.80
C GLY A 74 0.31 14.52 18.55
N GLY A 75 1.50 14.00 18.21
CA GLY A 75 2.38 14.54 17.16
C GLY A 75 1.80 14.48 15.75
N LEU A 76 0.93 13.52 15.46
CA LEU A 76 0.28 13.36 14.14
C LEU A 76 -1.21 13.72 14.14
N LEU A 77 -1.77 14.23 15.24
CA LEU A 77 -3.19 14.58 15.33
C LEU A 77 -3.60 15.78 14.46
N TRP A 78 -2.67 16.41 13.76
CA TRP A 78 -2.96 17.41 12.71
C TRP A 78 -3.28 16.77 11.35
N HIS A 79 -2.89 15.52 11.15
CA HIS A 79 -2.91 14.84 9.86
C HIS A 79 -4.36 14.50 9.44
N PRO A 80 -4.75 14.68 8.16
CA PRO A 80 -6.13 14.49 7.71
C PRO A 80 -6.75 13.13 8.04
N LEU A 81 -5.92 12.07 8.05
CA LEU A 81 -6.33 10.70 8.39
C LEU A 81 -7.16 10.59 9.67
N PHE A 82 -6.83 11.37 10.72
CA PHE A 82 -7.52 11.31 12.02
C PHE A 82 -8.83 12.12 12.06
N TRP A 83 -9.10 12.88 11.02
CA TRP A 83 -10.25 13.77 10.89
C TRP A 83 -11.18 13.38 9.75
N LEU A 84 -10.90 12.27 9.08
CA LEU A 84 -11.78 11.75 8.04
C LEU A 84 -13.16 11.38 8.61
N PRO A 85 -14.24 11.60 7.83
CA PRO A 85 -15.55 11.06 8.14
C PRO A 85 -15.53 9.54 8.31
N LEU A 86 -16.49 8.99 9.06
CA LEU A 86 -16.57 7.55 9.31
C LEU A 86 -16.77 6.77 8.00
N GLU A 87 -17.49 7.35 7.05
CA GLU A 87 -17.77 6.77 5.74
C GLU A 87 -16.48 6.55 4.93
N VAL A 88 -15.49 7.43 5.10
CA VAL A 88 -14.20 7.31 4.41
C VAL A 88 -13.23 6.45 5.22
N SER A 89 -13.19 6.61 6.54
CA SER A 89 -12.25 5.92 7.43
C SER A 89 -12.58 4.45 7.73
N LEU A 90 -13.72 3.95 7.27
CA LEU A 90 -14.14 2.56 7.41
C LEU A 90 -14.20 1.85 6.05
N PRO A 91 -13.86 0.55 5.98
CA PRO A 91 -14.14 -0.26 4.80
C PRO A 91 -15.64 -0.27 4.49
N SER A 92 -15.98 -0.10 3.22
CA SER A 92 -17.35 -0.09 2.75
C SER A 92 -17.94 -1.51 2.71
N VAL A 93 -19.25 -1.62 2.93
CA VAL A 93 -20.00 -2.88 2.70
C VAL A 93 -20.94 -2.64 1.54
N SER A 94 -20.70 -3.33 0.43
CA SER A 94 -21.53 -3.26 -0.76
C SER A 94 -22.44 -4.48 -0.85
N LYS A 95 -23.55 -4.35 -1.58
CA LYS A 95 -24.48 -5.44 -1.85
C LYS A 95 -24.46 -5.76 -3.33
N HIS A 96 -24.09 -7.00 -3.67
CA HIS A 96 -24.06 -7.45 -5.06
C HIS A 96 -25.46 -7.31 -5.69
N PRO A 97 -25.60 -6.66 -6.86
CA PRO A 97 -26.91 -6.28 -7.41
C PRO A 97 -27.79 -7.47 -7.81
N VAL A 98 -27.18 -8.58 -8.25
CA VAL A 98 -27.89 -9.79 -8.70
C VAL A 98 -28.14 -10.79 -7.56
N THR A 99 -27.09 -11.21 -6.85
CA THR A 99 -27.19 -12.22 -5.79
C THR A 99 -27.74 -11.66 -4.48
N GLY A 100 -27.61 -10.34 -4.27
CA GLY A 100 -27.95 -9.69 -3.01
C GLY A 100 -26.98 -10.03 -1.87
N GLU A 101 -25.88 -10.69 -2.16
CA GLU A 101 -24.82 -11.00 -1.20
C GLU A 101 -24.11 -9.72 -0.76
N LEU A 102 -23.74 -9.65 0.52
CA LEU A 102 -22.95 -8.54 1.04
C LEU A 102 -21.47 -8.87 0.85
N SER A 103 -20.73 -7.93 0.27
CA SER A 103 -19.27 -7.99 0.18
C SER A 103 -18.70 -6.86 1.01
N MET A 104 -17.68 -7.17 1.79
CA MET A 104 -16.84 -6.17 2.43
C MET A 104 -15.77 -5.74 1.42
N GLU A 105 -15.47 -4.46 1.39
CA GLU A 105 -14.35 -3.90 0.63
C GLU A 105 -13.03 -4.55 1.05
N GLY A 106 -12.21 -4.90 0.07
CA GLY A 106 -10.88 -5.45 0.31
C GLY A 106 -9.95 -4.43 0.98
N THR A 107 -8.87 -4.89 1.60
CA THR A 107 -7.90 -3.99 2.25
C THR A 107 -7.27 -3.01 1.26
N ASP A 108 -6.91 -3.47 0.06
CA ASP A 108 -6.30 -2.62 -0.97
C ASP A 108 -7.31 -1.69 -1.65
N GLU A 109 -8.54 -2.16 -1.87
CA GLU A 109 -9.65 -1.34 -2.35
C GLU A 109 -9.92 -0.19 -1.36
N PHE A 110 -10.01 -0.51 -0.07
CA PHE A 110 -10.15 0.46 1.01
C PHE A 110 -8.99 1.46 1.02
N GLY A 111 -7.75 0.95 0.93
CA GLY A 111 -6.55 1.77 0.84
C GLY A 111 -6.61 2.78 -0.29
N LEU A 112 -6.87 2.29 -1.51
CA LEU A 112 -6.97 3.11 -2.71
C LEU A 112 -8.07 4.14 -2.61
N ARG A 113 -9.25 3.77 -2.12
CA ARG A 113 -10.34 4.71 -1.95
C ARG A 113 -9.95 5.86 -1.03
N VAL A 114 -9.34 5.58 0.12
CA VAL A 114 -8.89 6.63 1.05
C VAL A 114 -7.83 7.52 0.40
N ALA A 115 -6.87 6.93 -0.31
CA ALA A 115 -5.82 7.68 -1.00
C ALA A 115 -6.38 8.58 -2.13
N LEU A 116 -7.30 8.05 -2.94
CA LEU A 116 -8.01 8.80 -3.97
C LEU A 116 -8.79 9.98 -3.38
N GLU A 117 -9.56 9.75 -2.31
CA GLU A 117 -10.29 10.80 -1.61
C GLU A 117 -9.34 11.89 -1.08
N MET A 118 -8.20 11.50 -0.51
CA MET A 118 -7.22 12.46 0.00
C MET A 118 -6.53 13.28 -1.09
N GLU A 119 -6.11 12.64 -2.19
CA GLU A 119 -5.43 13.30 -3.30
C GLU A 119 -6.42 14.15 -4.11
N GLY A 120 -7.59 13.60 -4.47
CA GLY A 120 -8.63 14.29 -5.23
C GLY A 120 -9.21 15.51 -4.51
N SER A 121 -9.33 15.47 -3.18
CA SER A 121 -9.80 16.61 -2.37
C SER A 121 -8.74 17.66 -2.08
N GLY A 122 -7.48 17.39 -2.41
CA GLY A 122 -6.34 18.26 -2.07
C GLY A 122 -5.92 18.20 -0.60
N LEU A 123 -6.47 17.26 0.19
CA LEU A 123 -5.96 16.93 1.52
C LEU A 123 -4.51 16.46 1.46
N TYR A 124 -4.15 15.80 0.37
CA TYR A 124 -2.79 15.54 -0.06
C TYR A 124 -2.49 16.29 -1.37
N ASP A 125 -1.25 16.72 -1.54
CA ASP A 125 -0.76 17.36 -2.76
C ASP A 125 0.51 16.62 -3.20
N ALA A 126 0.36 15.83 -4.28
CA ALA A 126 1.43 15.02 -4.84
C ALA A 126 2.55 15.88 -5.43
N GLU A 127 2.27 17.05 -6.00
CA GLU A 127 3.31 17.91 -6.59
C GLU A 127 4.32 18.35 -5.53
N THR A 128 3.82 18.72 -4.36
CA THR A 128 4.64 19.21 -3.25
C THR A 128 5.02 18.14 -2.23
N GLY A 129 4.36 16.98 -2.24
CA GLY A 129 4.54 15.94 -1.22
C GLY A 129 4.05 16.41 0.14
N THR A 130 2.96 17.18 0.19
CA THR A 130 2.48 17.79 1.44
C THR A 130 1.02 17.51 1.75
N TRP A 131 0.75 17.41 3.04
CA TRP A 131 -0.56 17.17 3.62
C TRP A 131 -1.15 18.46 4.17
N LEU A 132 -2.48 18.57 4.12
CA LEU A 132 -3.20 19.64 4.78
C LEU A 132 -3.07 19.51 6.31
N ASP A 133 -2.67 20.59 6.97
CA ASP A 133 -2.72 20.68 8.43
C ASP A 133 -4.15 21.04 8.86
N VAL A 134 -4.90 20.04 9.28
CA VAL A 134 -6.33 20.19 9.62
C VAL A 134 -6.52 21.10 10.83
N LEU A 135 -5.67 20.95 11.86
CA LEU A 135 -5.77 21.75 13.08
C LEU A 135 -5.50 23.23 12.82
N MET A 136 -4.43 23.53 12.08
CA MET A 136 -4.11 24.92 11.75
C MET A 136 -5.13 25.50 10.76
N THR A 137 -5.56 24.73 9.77
CA THR A 137 -6.44 25.24 8.70
C THR A 137 -7.86 25.50 9.18
N PHE A 138 -8.44 24.61 10.00
CA PHE A 138 -9.85 24.72 10.40
C PHE A 138 -10.06 25.31 11.79
N ALA A 139 -9.10 25.16 12.70
CA ALA A 139 -9.20 25.66 14.08
C ALA A 139 -8.13 26.70 14.44
N GLY A 140 -7.16 26.98 13.56
CA GLY A 140 -6.06 27.91 13.86
C GLY A 140 -5.17 27.43 15.01
N LEU A 141 -5.14 26.11 15.26
CA LEU A 141 -4.39 25.50 16.35
C LEU A 141 -3.04 24.99 15.87
N ASP A 142 -1.98 25.37 16.57
CA ASP A 142 -0.61 24.92 16.30
C ASP A 142 -0.39 23.52 16.87
N ALA A 143 -0.20 22.55 15.99
CA ALA A 143 0.01 21.15 16.34
C ALA A 143 1.35 20.90 17.07
N ASP A 144 2.31 21.83 16.99
CA ASP A 144 3.59 21.74 17.71
C ASP A 144 3.52 22.25 19.15
N ASP A 145 2.42 22.91 19.55
CA ASP A 145 2.20 23.35 20.93
C ASP A 145 1.79 22.14 21.81
N PRO A 146 2.58 21.78 22.85
CA PRO A 146 2.21 20.70 23.76
C PRO A 146 0.84 20.88 24.43
N ALA A 147 0.37 22.11 24.63
CA ALA A 147 -0.95 22.37 25.19
C ALA A 147 -2.06 22.03 24.19
N VAL A 148 -1.85 22.31 22.89
CA VAL A 148 -2.76 21.90 21.81
C VAL A 148 -2.78 20.39 21.69
N GLN A 149 -1.61 19.73 21.71
CA GLN A 149 -1.54 18.26 21.65
C GLN A 149 -2.33 17.61 22.80
N GLN A 150 -2.19 18.11 24.03
CA GLN A 150 -2.96 17.61 25.18
C GLN A 150 -4.47 17.85 25.02
N ARG A 151 -4.86 19.00 24.48
CA ARG A 151 -6.27 19.35 24.20
C ARG A 151 -6.88 18.38 23.18
N VAL A 152 -6.18 18.13 22.08
CA VAL A 152 -6.66 17.23 21.02
C VAL A 152 -6.69 15.78 21.52
N LEU A 153 -5.69 15.32 22.26
CA LEU A 153 -5.72 14.00 22.91
C LEU A 153 -6.91 13.84 23.86
N ALA A 154 -7.21 14.87 24.67
CA ALA A 154 -8.38 14.84 25.56
C ALA A 154 -9.68 14.73 24.76
N PHE A 155 -9.78 15.44 23.63
CA PHE A 155 -10.93 15.35 22.72
C PHE A 155 -11.11 13.96 22.12
N PHE A 156 -10.02 13.34 21.62
CA PHE A 156 -10.08 11.95 21.12
C PHE A 156 -10.40 10.94 22.22
N ALA A 157 -10.03 11.21 23.48
CA ALA A 157 -10.44 10.44 24.66
C ALA A 157 -11.89 10.74 25.12
N GLY A 158 -12.65 11.54 24.38
CA GLY A 158 -14.07 11.81 24.62
C GLY A 158 -14.39 13.09 25.41
N ALA A 159 -13.41 13.96 25.66
CA ALA A 159 -13.68 15.27 26.26
C ALA A 159 -14.46 16.17 25.27
N GLU A 160 -15.37 16.99 25.79
CA GLU A 160 -16.10 17.95 24.97
C GLU A 160 -15.18 19.09 24.51
N ASP A 161 -15.14 19.33 23.20
CA ASP A 161 -14.46 20.49 22.61
C ASP A 161 -15.26 20.99 21.40
N PRO A 162 -16.06 22.08 21.54
CA PRO A 162 -16.91 22.56 20.45
C PRO A 162 -16.16 23.03 19.21
N GLU A 163 -14.91 23.46 19.35
CA GLU A 163 -14.09 23.94 18.23
C GLU A 163 -13.56 22.74 17.44
N LEU A 164 -12.97 21.74 18.12
CA LEU A 164 -12.51 20.52 17.46
C LEU A 164 -13.68 19.71 16.88
N ALA A 165 -14.82 19.66 17.58
CA ALA A 165 -16.04 19.01 17.07
C ALA A 165 -16.65 19.69 15.83
N SER A 166 -16.24 20.93 15.52
CA SER A 166 -16.72 21.65 14.33
C SER A 166 -15.88 21.37 13.08
N ILE A 167 -14.76 20.67 13.21
CA ILE A 167 -13.94 20.25 12.07
C ILE A 167 -14.69 19.14 11.32
N ASP A 168 -15.08 19.45 10.08
CA ASP A 168 -15.80 18.55 9.18
C ASP A 168 -15.13 18.59 7.81
N LEU A 169 -14.54 17.46 7.39
CA LEU A 169 -13.90 17.30 6.09
C LEU A 169 -14.86 16.80 5.01
N GLN A 170 -16.10 16.39 5.36
CA GLN A 170 -17.07 15.92 4.38
C GLN A 170 -17.29 16.90 3.20
N PRO A 171 -17.35 18.24 3.41
CA PRO A 171 -17.58 19.18 2.32
C PRO A 171 -16.43 19.30 1.31
N ILE A 172 -15.21 18.86 1.67
CA ILE A 172 -14.03 18.96 0.79
C ILE A 172 -13.69 17.64 0.08
N LEU A 173 -14.08 16.50 0.65
CA LEU A 173 -13.86 15.16 0.05
C LEU A 173 -14.65 15.00 -1.26
N ALA A 174 -15.78 15.67 -1.35
CA ALA A 174 -16.51 15.85 -2.59
C ALA A 174 -15.74 16.79 -3.56
N THR A 175 -15.07 16.25 -4.58
CA THR A 175 -14.61 17.11 -5.70
C THR A 175 -15.83 17.82 -6.30
N PRO A 176 -15.75 19.14 -6.59
CA PRO A 176 -16.92 19.91 -7.03
C PRO A 176 -17.59 19.37 -8.31
N ASP A 177 -16.82 18.70 -9.18
CA ASP A 177 -17.30 18.23 -10.48
C ASP A 177 -17.80 16.77 -10.44
N ASP A 178 -17.26 15.90 -9.56
CA ASP A 178 -17.65 14.47 -9.49
C ASP A 178 -18.65 14.17 -8.39
N ALA A 179 -18.63 14.83 -7.24
CA ALA A 179 -19.54 14.48 -6.15
C ALA A 179 -21.04 14.70 -6.47
N ALA A 180 -21.33 15.60 -7.41
CA ALA A 180 -22.68 15.83 -7.90
C ALA A 180 -23.16 14.76 -8.89
N SER A 181 -22.24 14.07 -9.57
CA SER A 181 -22.51 13.10 -10.64
C SER A 181 -22.28 11.65 -10.19
N ASN A 182 -21.28 11.40 -9.35
CA ASN A 182 -20.94 10.14 -8.72
C ASN A 182 -20.43 10.33 -7.27
N PRO A 183 -21.29 10.23 -6.25
CA PRO A 183 -20.87 10.29 -4.85
C PRO A 183 -19.98 9.11 -4.41
N ASN A 184 -19.80 8.08 -5.24
CA ASN A 184 -18.97 6.91 -4.96
C ASN A 184 -17.76 6.83 -5.91
N TRP A 185 -17.35 7.96 -6.52
CA TRP A 185 -16.29 7.98 -7.53
C TRP A 185 -15.02 7.26 -7.07
N ALA A 186 -14.55 7.52 -5.84
CA ALA A 186 -13.33 6.93 -5.33
C ALA A 186 -13.46 5.41 -5.12
N SER A 187 -14.63 4.93 -4.69
CA SER A 187 -14.91 3.50 -4.55
C SER A 187 -14.91 2.78 -5.89
N ASP A 188 -15.54 3.38 -6.90
CA ASP A 188 -15.63 2.79 -8.23
C ASP A 188 -14.24 2.70 -8.89
N VAL A 189 -13.44 3.76 -8.77
CA VAL A 189 -12.06 3.80 -9.27
C VAL A 189 -11.15 2.85 -8.47
N ALA A 190 -11.27 2.81 -7.14
CA ALA A 190 -10.48 1.92 -6.30
C ALA A 190 -10.73 0.44 -6.62
N ALA A 191 -11.98 0.05 -6.87
CA ALA A 191 -12.31 -1.32 -7.26
C ALA A 191 -11.68 -1.72 -8.60
N GLU A 192 -11.60 -0.78 -9.55
CA GLU A 192 -10.91 -1.02 -10.82
C GLU A 192 -9.39 -1.11 -10.62
N LEU A 193 -8.79 -0.16 -9.90
CA LEU A 193 -7.35 -0.09 -9.66
C LEU A 193 -6.83 -1.24 -8.80
N ALA A 194 -7.60 -1.74 -7.83
CA ALA A 194 -7.14 -2.79 -6.92
C ALA A 194 -6.73 -4.07 -7.65
N VAL A 195 -7.43 -4.43 -8.73
CA VAL A 195 -7.09 -5.59 -9.56
C VAL A 195 -5.74 -5.39 -10.25
N ASP A 196 -5.54 -4.22 -10.85
CA ASP A 196 -4.32 -3.90 -11.58
C ASP A 196 -3.13 -3.73 -10.61
N HIS A 197 -3.36 -3.12 -9.45
CA HIS A 197 -2.35 -2.94 -8.39
C HIS A 197 -1.86 -4.26 -7.82
N ALA A 198 -2.77 -5.21 -7.54
CA ALA A 198 -2.39 -6.52 -7.04
C ALA A 198 -1.44 -7.24 -8.01
N ARG A 199 -1.69 -7.12 -9.33
CA ARG A 199 -0.83 -7.69 -10.38
C ARG A 199 0.54 -7.01 -10.42
N VAL A 200 0.57 -5.68 -10.58
CA VAL A 200 1.81 -4.90 -10.67
C VAL A 200 2.67 -5.12 -9.43
N ARG A 201 2.07 -5.17 -8.24
CA ARG A 201 2.78 -5.45 -7.00
C ARG A 201 3.39 -6.85 -6.96
N THR A 202 2.61 -7.88 -7.31
CA THR A 202 3.09 -9.28 -7.34
C THR A 202 4.36 -9.37 -8.20
N LEU A 203 4.35 -8.67 -9.32
CA LEU A 203 5.45 -8.61 -10.26
C LEU A 203 6.63 -7.78 -9.71
N MET A 204 6.39 -6.60 -9.14
CA MET A 204 7.44 -5.78 -8.51
C MET A 204 8.12 -6.50 -7.34
N GLY A 205 7.34 -7.18 -6.49
CA GLY A 205 7.86 -8.01 -5.41
C GLY A 205 8.80 -9.10 -5.93
N LEU A 206 8.43 -9.78 -7.02
CA LEU A 206 9.28 -10.76 -7.69
C LEU A 206 10.59 -10.16 -8.21
N VAL A 207 10.54 -8.97 -8.83
CA VAL A 207 11.72 -8.28 -9.36
C VAL A 207 12.65 -7.86 -8.23
N THR A 208 12.15 -7.12 -7.23
CA THR A 208 12.93 -6.69 -6.06
C THR A 208 13.59 -7.88 -5.36
N PHE A 209 12.84 -8.96 -5.19
CA PHE A 209 13.35 -10.17 -4.58
C PHE A 209 14.45 -10.83 -5.41
N GLY A 210 14.29 -10.84 -6.73
CA GLY A 210 15.32 -11.27 -7.66
C GLY A 210 16.59 -10.44 -7.59
N GLU A 211 16.46 -9.13 -7.47
CA GLU A 211 17.60 -8.23 -7.30
C GLU A 211 18.32 -8.47 -5.97
N ILE A 212 17.59 -8.69 -4.87
CA ILE A 212 18.19 -9.04 -3.57
C ILE A 212 18.98 -10.34 -3.71
N ILE A 213 18.41 -11.37 -4.32
CA ILE A 213 19.10 -12.64 -4.55
C ILE A 213 20.32 -12.46 -5.46
N ALA A 214 20.21 -11.69 -6.54
CA ALA A 214 21.30 -11.47 -7.49
C ALA A 214 22.45 -10.63 -6.90
N ASN A 215 22.13 -9.66 -6.03
CA ASN A 215 23.11 -8.76 -5.42
C ASN A 215 23.69 -9.33 -4.12
N GLU A 216 22.86 -9.86 -3.23
CA GLU A 216 23.31 -10.43 -1.95
C GLU A 216 23.80 -11.87 -2.10
N GLY A 217 23.23 -12.68 -3.01
CA GLY A 217 23.72 -14.03 -3.30
C GLY A 217 25.16 -14.08 -3.80
N ARG A 218 25.68 -12.96 -4.36
CA ARG A 218 27.11 -12.81 -4.69
C ARG A 218 27.99 -12.49 -3.48
N GLY A 219 27.42 -11.97 -2.40
CA GLY A 219 28.09 -11.70 -1.12
C GLY A 219 28.05 -12.89 -0.16
N PHE A 220 26.98 -13.70 -0.19
CA PHE A 220 26.82 -14.91 0.63
C PHE A 220 27.65 -16.12 0.14
N VAL A 221 28.09 -16.11 -1.12
CA VAL A 221 29.02 -17.12 -1.66
C VAL A 221 30.43 -16.53 -1.71
N THR A 222 31.05 -16.25 -0.57
CA THR A 222 32.51 -16.20 -0.53
C THR A 222 33.05 -17.62 -0.65
N PRO A 223 33.85 -17.94 -1.69
CA PRO A 223 34.45 -19.27 -1.82
C PRO A 223 35.44 -19.49 -0.66
N GLY A 224 35.02 -20.19 0.39
CA GLY A 224 35.90 -20.52 1.52
C GLY A 224 35.24 -20.82 2.87
N ASP A 225 33.96 -20.46 3.08
CA ASP A 225 33.23 -20.84 4.30
C ASP A 225 32.27 -22.01 3.99
N ASP A 226 32.64 -23.21 4.42
CA ASP A 226 31.88 -24.46 4.22
C ASP A 226 30.61 -24.54 5.11
N SER A 227 29.86 -23.45 5.27
CA SER A 227 28.61 -23.44 6.05
C SER A 227 27.40 -23.68 5.13
N PRO A 228 26.84 -24.90 5.05
CA PRO A 228 25.63 -25.20 4.27
C PRO A 228 24.35 -24.57 4.86
N ALA A 229 24.45 -23.82 5.96
CA ALA A 229 23.30 -23.26 6.65
C ALA A 229 22.67 -22.06 5.92
N GLU A 230 23.45 -21.27 5.20
CA GLU A 230 22.98 -19.98 4.65
C GLU A 230 22.11 -20.10 3.39
N PRO A 231 22.46 -20.92 2.37
CA PRO A 231 21.59 -21.12 1.20
C PRO A 231 20.28 -21.83 1.55
N LYS A 232 20.33 -22.71 2.56
CA LYS A 232 19.16 -23.40 3.09
C LYS A 232 18.23 -22.45 3.85
N LEU A 233 18.77 -21.59 4.72
CA LEU A 233 17.96 -20.58 5.42
C LEU A 233 17.31 -19.61 4.44
N LEU A 234 18.06 -19.21 3.40
CA LEU A 234 17.51 -18.44 2.30
C LEU A 234 16.36 -19.23 1.67
N ALA A 235 16.60 -20.40 1.07
CA ALA A 235 15.54 -21.22 0.44
C ALA A 235 14.30 -21.48 1.33
N GLU A 236 14.48 -21.75 2.63
CA GLU A 236 13.39 -21.94 3.60
C GLU A 236 12.62 -20.65 3.90
N SER A 237 13.28 -19.49 3.85
CA SER A 237 12.62 -18.17 3.94
C SER A 237 12.00 -17.72 2.62
N LEU A 238 12.51 -18.18 1.47
CA LEU A 238 11.98 -17.85 0.15
C LEU A 238 10.70 -18.64 -0.16
N ALA A 239 10.59 -19.90 0.28
CA ALA A 239 9.46 -20.77 -0.06
C ALA A 239 8.08 -20.24 0.39
N PRO A 240 7.91 -19.67 1.60
CA PRO A 240 6.65 -19.05 2.01
C PRO A 240 6.34 -17.76 1.23
N ALA A 241 7.35 -16.96 0.88
CA ALA A 241 7.17 -15.74 0.09
C ALA A 241 6.70 -16.07 -1.33
N LEU A 242 7.28 -17.11 -1.95
CA LEU A 242 6.85 -17.62 -3.25
C LEU A 242 5.48 -18.31 -3.21
N ALA A 243 5.14 -18.97 -2.10
CA ALA A 243 3.81 -19.56 -1.89
C ALA A 243 2.72 -18.51 -1.56
N ALA A 244 3.13 -17.36 -1.00
CA ALA A 244 2.27 -16.22 -0.70
C ALA A 244 2.03 -15.32 -1.92
N LEU A 245 2.89 -15.39 -2.95
CA LEU A 245 2.52 -14.93 -4.28
C LEU A 245 1.32 -15.79 -4.71
N HIS A 246 0.14 -15.18 -4.78
CA HIS A 246 -1.03 -15.84 -5.30
C HIS A 246 -0.78 -16.16 -6.78
N LEU A 247 -0.28 -17.37 -7.07
CA LEU A 247 -0.18 -17.93 -8.41
C LEU A 247 -1.47 -17.75 -9.23
N PRO A 248 -2.70 -17.84 -8.65
CA PRO A 248 -3.95 -17.51 -9.34
C PRO A 248 -4.07 -16.07 -9.87
N ASP A 249 -3.37 -15.11 -9.29
CA ASP A 249 -3.39 -13.72 -9.75
C ASP A 249 -2.33 -13.49 -10.85
N LEU A 250 -1.22 -14.25 -10.81
CA LEU A 250 -0.28 -14.42 -11.94
C LEU A 250 -0.92 -15.17 -13.13
N ILE A 251 -1.93 -16.00 -12.88
CA ILE A 251 -2.68 -16.77 -13.90
C ILE A 251 -3.49 -15.84 -14.84
N ALA A 252 -3.69 -14.57 -14.48
CA ALA A 252 -4.39 -13.61 -15.32
C ALA A 252 -3.49 -12.85 -16.32
N ILE A 253 -2.17 -13.07 -16.27
CA ILE A 253 -1.22 -12.53 -17.25
C ILE A 253 -1.31 -13.38 -18.51
N GLU A 254 -1.95 -12.87 -19.56
CA GLU A 254 -2.04 -13.57 -20.84
C GLU A 254 -0.65 -13.70 -21.49
N GLY A 255 -0.07 -14.91 -21.46
CA GLY A 255 1.21 -15.18 -22.11
C GLY A 255 1.96 -16.36 -21.49
N GLY A 256 2.96 -16.89 -22.21
CA GLY A 256 3.72 -18.08 -21.81
C GLY A 256 4.48 -17.99 -20.47
N ALA A 257 4.42 -16.86 -19.76
CA ALA A 257 4.98 -16.68 -18.42
C ALA A 257 4.34 -17.61 -17.38
N GLN A 258 3.01 -17.83 -17.43
CA GLN A 258 2.33 -18.77 -16.54
C GLN A 258 2.90 -20.19 -16.66
N VAL A 259 2.94 -20.70 -17.90
CA VAL A 259 3.42 -22.07 -18.17
C VAL A 259 4.87 -22.21 -17.75
N ALA A 260 5.69 -21.17 -17.98
CA ALA A 260 7.09 -21.18 -17.57
C ALA A 260 7.28 -21.13 -16.05
N ALA A 261 6.49 -20.31 -15.34
CA ALA A 261 6.53 -20.22 -13.88
C ALA A 261 6.05 -21.52 -13.23
N GLU A 262 4.89 -22.06 -13.64
CA GLU A 262 4.37 -23.35 -13.14
C GLU A 262 5.35 -24.50 -13.42
N GLN A 263 5.90 -24.55 -14.64
CA GLN A 263 6.88 -25.57 -15.00
C GLN A 263 8.17 -25.43 -14.19
N TYR A 264 8.63 -24.20 -13.94
CA TYR A 264 9.82 -23.95 -13.17
C TYR A 264 9.63 -24.25 -11.68
N PHE A 265 8.56 -23.77 -11.06
CA PHE A 265 8.27 -24.04 -9.65
C PHE A 265 8.00 -25.52 -9.39
N GLY A 266 7.29 -26.19 -10.31
CA GLY A 266 7.13 -27.65 -10.26
C GLY A 266 8.46 -28.40 -10.34
N GLN A 267 9.33 -28.04 -11.29
CA GLN A 267 10.66 -28.64 -11.42
C GLN A 267 11.57 -28.34 -10.22
N THR A 268 11.43 -27.15 -9.62
CA THR A 268 12.23 -26.73 -8.45
C THR A 268 11.76 -27.43 -7.18
N GLY A 269 10.44 -27.59 -6.99
CA GLY A 269 9.88 -28.39 -5.90
C GLY A 269 10.32 -29.85 -6.00
N ASP A 270 10.18 -30.46 -7.18
CA ASP A 270 10.63 -31.84 -7.44
C ASP A 270 12.14 -32.01 -7.20
N TYR A 271 12.94 -31.00 -7.59
CA TYR A 271 14.39 -30.99 -7.37
C TYR A 271 14.75 -30.89 -5.88
N LEU A 272 14.12 -29.98 -5.14
CA LEU A 272 14.31 -29.82 -3.70
C LEU A 272 13.94 -31.10 -2.95
N GLU A 273 12.77 -31.69 -3.22
CA GLU A 273 12.35 -32.94 -2.58
C GLU A 273 13.33 -34.10 -2.84
N GLN A 274 13.88 -34.18 -4.06
CA GLN A 274 14.83 -35.24 -4.43
C GLN A 274 16.21 -35.08 -3.79
N HIS A 275 16.67 -33.85 -3.55
CA HIS A 275 18.03 -33.56 -3.09
C HIS A 275 18.13 -33.14 -1.61
N GLU A 276 17.01 -32.78 -0.97
CA GLU A 276 16.98 -32.46 0.47
C GLU A 276 17.31 -33.69 1.32
N ALA A 277 16.85 -34.88 0.90
CA ALA A 277 17.14 -36.13 1.59
C ALA A 277 18.62 -36.57 1.49
N SER A 278 19.35 -36.12 0.46
CA SER A 278 20.76 -36.46 0.25
C SER A 278 21.73 -35.42 0.83
N GLY A 279 21.25 -34.22 1.18
CA GLY A 279 22.09 -33.11 1.63
C GLY A 279 23.00 -32.55 0.52
N ASP A 280 22.68 -32.85 -0.74
CA ASP A 280 23.51 -32.56 -1.93
C ASP A 280 22.78 -31.64 -2.91
N ALA A 281 21.87 -30.81 -2.39
CA ALA A 281 21.14 -29.84 -3.19
C ALA A 281 22.11 -28.75 -3.66
N ASP A 282 22.30 -28.66 -4.99
CA ASP A 282 23.05 -27.56 -5.58
C ASP A 282 22.12 -26.34 -5.68
N TYR A 283 22.13 -25.53 -4.63
CA TYR A 283 21.33 -24.32 -4.55
C TYR A 283 21.63 -23.32 -5.68
N SER A 284 22.80 -23.41 -6.35
CA SER A 284 23.10 -22.54 -7.50
C SER A 284 22.16 -22.79 -8.68
N VAL A 285 21.71 -24.04 -8.89
CA VAL A 285 20.74 -24.41 -9.94
C VAL A 285 19.37 -23.81 -9.66
N ILE A 286 18.99 -23.75 -8.38
CA ILE A 286 17.74 -23.13 -7.93
C ILE A 286 17.81 -21.61 -8.13
N LEU A 287 18.91 -20.96 -7.72
CA LEU A 287 19.06 -19.51 -7.90
C LEU A 287 19.10 -19.10 -9.39
N ASP A 288 19.81 -19.86 -10.24
CA ASP A 288 19.87 -19.62 -11.70
C ASP A 288 18.52 -19.80 -12.39
N GLY A 289 17.71 -20.73 -11.90
CA GLY A 289 16.37 -20.94 -12.41
C GLY A 289 15.41 -19.85 -11.95
N LEU A 290 15.51 -19.43 -10.69
CA LEU A 290 14.70 -18.34 -10.15
C LEU A 290 15.00 -17.05 -10.90
N GLY A 291 16.29 -16.76 -11.15
CA GLY A 291 16.72 -15.62 -11.97
C GLY A 291 16.11 -15.63 -13.37
N ARG A 292 15.99 -16.81 -14.01
CA ARG A 292 15.31 -16.94 -15.31
C ARG A 292 13.80 -16.71 -15.23
N VAL A 293 13.13 -17.17 -14.17
CA VAL A 293 11.72 -16.85 -13.96
C VAL A 293 11.53 -15.36 -13.74
N ILE A 294 12.40 -14.74 -12.93
CA ILE A 294 12.37 -13.29 -12.73
C ILE A 294 12.56 -12.55 -14.06
N GLU A 295 13.56 -12.89 -14.87
CA GLU A 295 13.76 -12.28 -16.20
C GLU A 295 12.53 -12.42 -17.11
N MET A 296 11.89 -13.60 -17.10
CA MET A 296 10.66 -13.84 -17.88
C MET A 296 9.47 -13.05 -17.36
N VAL A 297 9.33 -12.95 -16.04
CA VAL A 297 8.28 -12.19 -15.36
C VAL A 297 8.47 -10.69 -15.61
N THR A 298 9.69 -10.16 -15.50
CA THR A 298 10.02 -8.76 -15.80
C THR A 298 9.69 -8.42 -17.25
N ALA A 299 10.05 -9.28 -18.21
CA ALA A 299 9.74 -9.05 -19.61
C ALA A 299 8.22 -9.09 -19.91
N GLY A 300 7.46 -9.89 -19.15
CA GLY A 300 5.99 -9.89 -19.23
C GLY A 300 5.38 -8.65 -18.57
N LEU A 301 5.93 -8.20 -17.45
CA LEU A 301 5.50 -7.01 -16.71
C LEU A 301 5.62 -5.75 -17.56
N ASP A 302 6.74 -5.54 -18.27
CA ASP A 302 6.93 -4.35 -19.11
C ASP A 302 5.80 -4.23 -20.16
N ALA A 303 5.40 -5.35 -20.77
CA ALA A 303 4.32 -5.39 -21.74
C ALA A 303 2.93 -5.15 -21.11
N GLU A 304 2.70 -5.67 -19.90
CA GLU A 304 1.43 -5.47 -19.18
C GLU A 304 1.30 -4.04 -18.65
N LEU A 305 2.38 -3.45 -18.12
CA LEU A 305 2.42 -2.03 -17.72
C LEU A 305 2.19 -1.11 -18.92
N GLU A 306 2.79 -1.40 -20.07
CA GLU A 306 2.52 -0.64 -21.31
C GLU A 306 1.04 -0.76 -21.72
N ALA A 307 0.42 -1.93 -21.57
CA ALA A 307 -1.00 -2.13 -21.88
C ALA A 307 -1.93 -1.41 -20.90
N ILE A 308 -1.65 -1.45 -19.60
CA ILE A 308 -2.41 -0.73 -18.57
C ILE A 308 -2.28 0.78 -18.81
N ALA A 309 -1.07 1.30 -19.02
CA ALA A 309 -0.85 2.71 -19.30
C ALA A 309 -1.59 3.18 -20.57
N ALA A 310 -1.61 2.36 -21.63
CA ALA A 310 -2.37 2.66 -22.84
C ALA A 310 -3.89 2.70 -22.58
N LYS A 311 -4.43 1.76 -21.80
CA LYS A 311 -5.86 1.72 -21.41
C LYS A 311 -6.27 3.00 -20.67
N HIS A 312 -5.44 3.48 -19.74
CA HIS A 312 -5.72 4.72 -19.01
C HIS A 312 -5.64 5.97 -19.90
N GLN A 313 -4.65 6.05 -20.80
CA GLN A 313 -4.55 7.17 -21.75
C GLN A 313 -5.75 7.26 -22.72
N GLU A 314 -6.30 6.13 -23.15
CA GLU A 314 -7.50 6.10 -24.00
C GLU A 314 -8.75 6.57 -23.23
N ALA A 315 -8.88 6.21 -21.96
CA ALA A 315 -9.99 6.65 -21.10
C ALA A 315 -10.00 8.17 -20.88
N ASP A 316 -8.82 8.77 -20.67
CA ASP A 316 -8.68 10.22 -20.51
C ASP A 316 -9.03 10.97 -21.81
N ALA A 317 -8.62 10.46 -22.98
CA ALA A 317 -8.88 11.07 -24.27
C ALA A 317 -10.37 11.07 -24.67
N ASP A 318 -11.16 10.10 -24.19
CA ASP A 318 -12.61 10.01 -24.45
C ASP A 318 -13.44 10.90 -23.50
N SER A 319 -12.81 11.52 -22.49
CA SER A 319 -13.47 12.38 -21.50
C SER A 319 -13.38 13.89 -21.80
N GLU A 320 -12.62 14.30 -22.83
CA GLU A 320 -12.53 15.68 -23.37
C GLU A 320 -13.56 15.99 -24.48
#